data_AF-A0A6L9KVW7-F1
#
_entry.id   AF-A0A6L9KVW7-F1
#
_cell.length_a   1.000
_cell.length_b   1.000
_cell.length_c   1.000
_cell.angle_alpha   90.00
_cell.angle_beta   90.00
_cell.angle_gamma   90.00
#
_symmetry.space_group_name_H-M   'P 1'
#
loop_
_entity.id
_entity.type
_entity.pdbx_description
1 polymer ?
#
loop_
_entity_poly.entity_id
_entity_poly.type
_entity_poly.pdbx_seq_one_letter_code
_entity_poly.pdbx_strand_id
1 'polypeptide(L)'
;MTNVQPLRLSDPAFIKRVREIAADSNRVFLTGHAKGRMRKRKVTRMQVIECLRKGAISEPAHLNIYGDWQATLTHQNAGDQVKVAVSIERQEDGDLAVVVTVMN
;
A
#
# COMPACT_ATOMS: atom_id res chain seq x y z
N MET A 1 -20.12 17.47 -18.77
CA MET A 1 -19.63 16.58 -17.70
C MET A 1 -18.13 16.80 -17.61
N THR A 2 -17.66 17.57 -16.63
CA THR A 2 -16.24 17.90 -16.50
C THR A 2 -15.50 16.65 -16.07
N ASN A 3 -14.72 16.07 -16.99
CA ASN A 3 -13.88 14.92 -16.71
C ASN A 3 -12.73 15.38 -15.82
N VAL A 4 -12.95 15.37 -14.51
CA VAL A 4 -11.94 15.72 -13.51
C VAL A 4 -10.92 14.57 -13.53
N GLN A 5 -9.87 14.70 -14.35
CA GLN A 5 -8.76 13.75 -14.28
C GLN A 5 -8.28 13.73 -12.82
N PRO A 6 -8.24 12.56 -12.16
CA PRO A 6 -7.73 12.50 -10.80
C PRO A 6 -6.30 13.04 -10.84
N LEU A 7 -6.04 14.05 -10.02
CA LEU A 7 -4.73 14.67 -9.86
C LEU A 7 -3.67 13.56 -9.84
N ARG A 8 -2.68 13.66 -10.74
CA ARG A 8 -1.55 12.74 -10.76
C ARG A 8 -0.91 12.73 -9.37
N LEU A 9 -1.04 11.63 -8.62
CA LEU A 9 -0.35 11.53 -7.33
C LEU A 9 1.13 11.35 -7.63
N SER A 10 1.94 12.32 -7.16
CA SER A 10 3.39 12.15 -7.12
C SER A 10 3.76 11.14 -6.04
N ASP A 11 4.93 10.52 -6.15
CA ASP A 11 5.44 9.58 -5.14
C ASP A 11 5.38 10.14 -3.70
N PRO A 12 5.79 11.41 -3.42
CA PRO A 12 5.63 12.02 -2.10
C PRO A 12 4.17 12.16 -1.65
N ALA A 13 3.25 12.50 -2.56
CA ALA A 13 1.83 12.63 -2.23
C ALA A 13 1.20 11.25 -1.95
N PHE A 14 1.54 10.25 -2.77
CA PHE A 14 1.10 8.88 -2.61
C PHE A 14 1.54 8.31 -1.26
N ILE A 15 2.84 8.41 -0.94
CA ILE A 15 3.37 7.85 0.31
C ILE A 15 2.81 8.58 1.54
N LYS A 16 2.60 9.90 1.46
CA LYS A 16 1.92 10.66 2.52
C LYS A 16 0.52 10.11 2.76
N ARG A 17 -0.25 9.88 1.69
CA ARG A 17 -1.61 9.34 1.78
C ARG A 17 -1.65 7.92 2.35
N VAL A 18 -0.78 7.03 1.90
CA VAL A 18 -0.66 5.67 2.46
C VAL A 18 -0.37 5.71 3.96
N ARG A 19 0.50 6.62 4.41
CA ARG A 19 0.84 6.76 5.83
C ARG A 19 -0.33 7.29 6.66
N GLU A 20 -1.09 8.25 6.14
CA GLU A 20 -2.32 8.74 6.77
C GLU A 20 -3.34 7.61 6.96
N ILE A 21 -3.57 6.82 5.91
CA ILE A 21 -4.49 5.67 5.98
C ILE A 21 -3.97 4.62 6.97
N ALA A 22 -2.69 4.26 6.88
CA ALA A 22 -2.09 3.24 7.74
C ALA A 22 -1.94 3.67 9.21
N ALA A 23 -2.16 4.95 9.54
CA ALA A 23 -2.25 5.40 10.93
C ALA A 23 -3.38 4.67 11.68
N ASP A 24 -4.50 4.40 10.99
CA ASP A 24 -5.55 3.48 11.44
C ASP A 24 -5.36 2.10 10.78
N SER A 25 -4.99 1.10 11.57
CA SER A 25 -4.74 -0.26 11.04
C SER A 25 -6.01 -0.98 10.57
N ASN A 26 -7.20 -0.48 10.93
CA ASN A 26 -8.48 -0.98 10.41
C ASN A 26 -8.72 -0.56 8.96
N ARG A 27 -8.09 0.54 8.52
CA ARG A 27 -8.10 1.01 7.13
C ARG A 27 -7.04 0.34 6.24
N VAL A 28 -6.39 -0.71 6.75
CA VAL A 28 -5.47 -1.56 5.99
C VAL A 28 -6.14 -2.90 5.69
N PHE A 29 -6.43 -3.12 4.41
CA PHE A 29 -7.05 -4.35 3.93
C PHE A 29 -6.00 -5.27 3.30
N LEU A 30 -5.97 -6.53 3.74
CA LEU A 30 -5.08 -7.56 3.20
C LEU A 30 -5.88 -8.48 2.29
N THR A 31 -5.60 -8.47 0.99
CA THR A 31 -6.23 -9.39 0.03
C THR A 31 -5.91 -10.86 0.36
N GLY A 32 -6.73 -11.78 -0.15
CA GLY A 32 -6.45 -13.22 -0.02
C GLY A 32 -5.09 -13.61 -0.62
N HIS A 33 -4.74 -12.99 -1.76
CA HIS A 33 -3.43 -13.15 -2.38
C HIS A 33 -2.30 -12.71 -1.46
N ALA A 34 -2.37 -11.49 -0.91
CA ALA A 34 -1.39 -10.96 0.03
C ALA A 34 -1.23 -11.86 1.27
N LYS A 35 -2.33 -12.31 1.89
CA LYS A 35 -2.29 -13.23 3.04
C LYS A 35 -1.58 -14.54 2.71
N GLY A 36 -1.82 -15.10 1.53
CA GLY A 36 -1.11 -16.29 1.05
C GLY A 36 0.38 -16.06 0.88
N ARG A 37 0.77 -14.91 0.33
CA ARG A 37 2.16 -14.46 0.17
C ARG A 37 2.86 -14.20 1.50
N MET A 38 2.15 -13.65 2.48
CA MET A 38 2.64 -13.43 3.86
C MET A 38 2.96 -14.76 4.55
N ARG A 39 2.04 -15.73 4.51
CA ARG A 39 2.23 -17.05 5.12
C ARG A 39 3.48 -17.76 4.57
N LYS A 40 3.67 -17.74 3.24
CA LYS A 40 4.84 -18.36 2.59
C LYS A 40 6.18 -17.75 3.02
N ARG A 41 6.17 -16.49 3.46
CA ARG A 41 7.36 -15.71 3.77
C ARG A 41 7.52 -15.37 5.25
N LYS A 42 6.62 -15.88 6.09
CA LYS A 42 6.59 -15.60 7.53
C LYS A 42 6.50 -14.09 7.83
N VAL A 43 5.87 -13.31 6.94
CA VAL A 43 5.65 -11.88 7.15
C VAL A 43 4.38 -11.68 7.95
N THR A 44 4.48 -10.94 9.05
CA THR A 44 3.37 -10.64 9.95
C THR A 44 2.57 -9.43 9.47
N ARG A 45 1.32 -9.29 9.95
CA ARG A 45 0.50 -8.09 9.70
C ARG A 45 1.18 -6.82 10.22
N MET A 46 1.88 -6.90 11.36
CA MET A 46 2.60 -5.77 11.93
C MET A 46 3.73 -5.30 11.02
N GLN A 47 4.53 -6.23 10.48
CA GLN A 47 5.59 -5.91 9.52
C GLN A 47 5.04 -5.21 8.26
N VAL A 48 3.88 -5.64 7.76
CA VAL A 48 3.21 -4.95 6.64
C VAL A 48 2.79 -3.53 7.03
N ILE A 49 2.14 -3.35 8.18
CA ILE A 49 1.72 -2.02 8.65
C ILE A 49 2.92 -1.10 8.85
N GLU A 50 4.02 -1.59 9.43
CA GLU A 50 5.24 -0.81 9.57
C GLU A 50 5.85 -0.45 8.22
N CYS A 51 5.81 -1.35 7.23
CA CYS A 51 6.24 -1.04 5.87
C CYS A 51 5.39 0.08 5.24
N LEU A 52 4.07 0.06 5.42
CA LEU A 52 3.19 1.14 4.96
C LEU A 52 3.48 2.48 5.67
N ARG A 53 3.78 2.45 6.97
CA ARG A 53 4.04 3.66 7.78
C ARG A 53 5.43 4.26 7.55
N LYS A 54 6.45 3.42 7.43
CA LYS A 54 7.87 3.82 7.50
C LYS A 54 8.66 3.51 6.23
N GLY A 55 8.12 2.68 5.34
CA GLY A 55 8.81 2.28 4.11
C GLY A 55 9.02 3.43 3.14
N ALA A 56 9.82 3.14 2.12
CA ALA A 56 10.11 4.01 0.99
C ALA A 56 9.57 3.41 -0.31
N ILE A 57 9.18 4.26 -1.26
CA ILE A 57 8.78 3.81 -2.60
C ILE A 57 9.98 3.16 -3.29
N SER A 58 9.76 1.93 -3.75
CA SER A 58 10.73 1.11 -4.51
C SER A 58 10.27 0.86 -5.94
N GLU A 59 8.97 0.92 -6.21
CA GLU A 59 8.39 1.02 -7.56
C GLU A 59 7.40 2.19 -7.56
N PRO A 60 7.56 3.17 -8.48
CA PRO A 60 6.82 4.43 -8.47
C PRO A 60 5.29 4.27 -8.47
N ALA A 61 4.63 5.30 -7.95
CA ALA A 61 3.17 5.39 -7.98
C ALA A 61 2.66 5.46 -9.42
N HIS A 62 1.68 4.61 -9.74
CA HIS A 62 1.04 4.52 -11.05
C HIS A 62 -0.44 4.14 -10.90
N LEU A 63 -1.23 4.35 -11.95
CA LEU A 63 -2.60 3.82 -12.01
C LEU A 63 -2.55 2.33 -12.38
N ASN A 64 -3.24 1.50 -11.62
CA ASN A 64 -3.45 0.10 -11.96
C ASN A 64 -4.57 -0.04 -13.03
N ILE A 65 -4.87 -1.28 -13.43
CA ILE A 65 -5.90 -1.56 -14.45
C ILE A 65 -7.33 -1.18 -14.03
N TYR A 66 -7.56 -0.99 -12.73
CA TYR A 66 -8.84 -0.58 -12.16
C TYR A 66 -8.94 0.94 -11.97
N GLY A 67 -7.87 1.68 -12.26
CA GLY A 67 -7.80 3.13 -12.08
C GLY A 67 -7.44 3.57 -10.66
N ASP A 68 -7.05 2.64 -9.78
CA ASP A 68 -6.55 2.99 -8.45
C ASP A 68 -5.06 3.33 -8.50
N TRP A 69 -4.64 4.24 -7.63
CA TRP A 69 -3.23 4.52 -7.45
C TRP A 69 -2.56 3.39 -6.69
N GLN A 70 -1.45 2.89 -7.22
CA GLN A 70 -0.67 1.79 -6.67
C GLN A 70 0.82 2.12 -6.67
N ALA A 71 1.55 1.68 -5.64
CA ALA A 71 3.00 1.68 -5.62
C ALA A 71 3.53 0.46 -4.85
N THR A 72 4.83 0.22 -4.95
CA THR A 72 5.50 -0.80 -4.13
C THR A 72 6.41 -0.13 -3.10
N LEU A 73 6.17 -0.38 -1.82
CA LEU A 73 6.97 0.10 -0.70
C LEU A 73 7.93 -0.96 -0.21
N THR A 74 9.10 -0.56 0.27
CA THR A 74 10.07 -1.44 0.92
C THR A 74 10.46 -0.89 2.28
N HIS A 75 10.55 -1.76 3.28
CA HIS A 75 11.01 -1.42 4.62
C HIS A 75 11.84 -2.56 5.22
N GLN A 76 12.96 -2.20 5.85
CA GLN A 76 13.76 -3.13 6.66
C GLN A 76 13.20 -3.20 8.07
N ASN A 77 12.88 -4.41 8.54
CA ASN A 77 12.38 -4.64 9.89
C ASN A 77 13.16 -5.79 10.53
N ALA A 78 13.94 -5.47 11.58
CA ALA A 78 14.76 -6.44 12.32
C ALA A 78 15.67 -7.35 11.46
N GLY A 79 16.15 -6.83 10.33
CA GLY A 79 17.01 -7.57 9.38
C GLY A 79 16.25 -8.23 8.23
N ASP A 80 14.91 -8.28 8.28
CA ASP A 80 14.07 -8.76 7.18
C ASP A 80 13.63 -7.61 6.29
N GLN A 81 13.83 -7.76 4.98
CA GLN A 81 13.30 -6.82 3.99
C GLN A 81 11.86 -7.18 3.64
N VAL A 82 10.93 -6.26 3.90
CA VAL A 82 9.51 -6.43 3.60
C VAL A 82 9.14 -5.48 2.47
N LYS A 83 8.73 -6.05 1.32
CA LYS A 83 8.29 -5.31 0.15
C LYS A 83 6.78 -5.50 -0.04
N VAL A 84 6.02 -4.42 -0.17
CA VAL A 84 4.54 -4.43 -0.18
C VAL A 84 4.02 -3.64 -1.36
N ALA A 85 3.29 -4.30 -2.25
CA ALA A 85 2.49 -3.61 -3.27
C ALA A 85 1.15 -3.19 -2.66
N VAL A 86 0.86 -1.89 -2.68
CA VAL A 86 -0.33 -1.29 -2.05
C VAL A 86 -1.06 -0.39 -3.04
N SER A 87 -2.38 -0.55 -3.11
CA SER A 87 -3.29 0.35 -3.83
C SER A 87 -4.07 1.21 -2.84
N ILE A 88 -4.39 2.45 -3.22
CA ILE A 88 -5.32 3.33 -2.50
C ILE A 88 -6.67 3.22 -3.19
N GLU A 89 -7.62 2.59 -2.51
CA GLU A 89 -9.00 2.46 -2.97
C GLU A 89 -9.87 3.51 -2.27
N ARG A 90 -10.65 4.28 -3.03
CA ARG A 90 -11.57 5.28 -2.46
C ARG A 90 -12.86 4.60 -2.01
N GLN A 91 -13.31 4.89 -0.79
CA GLN A 91 -14.61 4.47 -0.27
C GLN A 91 -15.42 5.70 0.17
N GLU A 92 -16.73 5.51 0.36
CA GLU A 92 -17.63 6.57 0.84
C GLU A 92 -17.22 7.12 2.22
N ASP A 93 -16.70 6.26 3.10
CA ASP A 93 -16.31 6.61 4.46
C ASP A 93 -14.82 6.99 4.60
N GLY A 94 -14.06 7.00 3.51
CA GLY A 94 -12.63 7.34 3.47
C GLY A 94 -11.75 6.28 2.79
N ASP A 95 -10.54 6.67 2.39
CA ASP A 95 -9.66 5.80 1.61
C ASP A 95 -9.17 4.56 2.39
N LEU A 96 -8.95 3.48 1.65
CA LEU A 96 -8.45 2.20 2.14
C LEU A 96 -7.09 1.89 1.52
N ALA A 97 -6.16 1.40 2.33
CA ALA A 97 -4.87 0.89 1.88
C ALA A 97 -5.03 -0.61 1.61
N VAL A 98 -5.14 -0.97 0.34
CA VAL A 98 -5.33 -2.35 -0.10
C VAL A 98 -3.98 -2.98 -0.43
N VAL A 99 -3.55 -3.90 0.42
CA VAL A 99 -2.32 -4.67 0.19
C VAL A 99 -2.61 -5.79 -0.80
N VAL A 100 -2.09 -5.62 -2.01
CA VAL A 100 -2.29 -6.54 -3.13
C VAL A 100 -1.34 -7.73 -2.99
N THR A 101 -0.06 -7.46 -2.73
CA THR A 101 1.00 -8.47 -2.69
C THR A 101 2.06 -8.13 -1.66
N VAL A 102 2.63 -9.16 -1.05
CA VAL A 102 3.85 -9.07 -0.23
C VAL A 102 5.00 -9.80 -0.94
N MET A 103 6.17 -9.20 -0.90
CA MET A 103 7.43 -9.60 -1.54
C MET A 103 8.57 -9.59 -0.51
N ASN A 104 9.60 -10.36 -0.80
CA ASN A 104 10.91 -10.39 -0.15
C ASN A 104 11.96 -10.36 -1.25
#